data_AF-A0A7X7XL39-F1
#
_entry.id   AF-A0A7X7XL39-F1
#
_cell.length_a   1.000
_cell.length_b   1.000
_cell.length_c   1.000
_cell.angle_alpha   90.00
_cell.angle_beta   90.00
_cell.angle_gamma   90.00
#
_symmetry.space_group_name_H-M   'P 1'
#
loop_
_entity.id
_entity.type
_entity.pdbx_description
1 polymer ?
#
loop_
_entity_poly.entity_id
_entity_poly.type
_entity_poly.pdbx_seq_one_letter_code
_entity_poly.pdbx_strand_id
1 'polypeptide(L)'
;MTTSAPPGPATSAGRPRAAVRLLDLLLAALAHVAVVAAWALAVIPTMGLLSIPRRMLINSEWAFDTGRLLPPWVVAFGAVAIVAAHAFFTWAMRRVGGGTAAYGPSVLAVFGTLAGVAWGAYNWQPPVQVGRLVGPASGQWTPWGPLAWAAYYARLVLPAVAAAIFAGLLLFSRQSPLRFWAAAWRRSRRARTHTPRRARRTVSD
;
A
#
# COMPACT_ATOMS: atom_id res chain seq x y z
N MET A 1 54.96 -51.60 -13.03
CA MET A 1 54.37 -50.34 -13.54
C MET A 1 52.90 -50.34 -13.21
N THR A 2 52.51 -49.66 -12.14
CA THR A 2 51.11 -49.50 -11.69
C THR A 2 50.67 -48.08 -12.03
N THR A 3 49.80 -47.93 -13.02
CA THR A 3 49.27 -46.63 -13.46
C THR A 3 48.11 -46.25 -12.56
N SER A 4 48.28 -45.19 -11.77
CA SER A 4 47.23 -44.61 -10.92
C SER A 4 46.13 -43.97 -11.77
N ALA A 5 44.88 -44.27 -11.45
CA ALA A 5 43.71 -43.62 -12.06
C ALA A 5 43.68 -42.11 -11.73
N PRO A 6 43.19 -41.25 -12.65
CA PRO A 6 43.13 -39.81 -12.41
C PRO A 6 42.11 -39.47 -11.31
N PRO A 7 42.36 -38.44 -10.50
CA PRO A 7 41.40 -37.99 -9.50
C PRO A 7 40.14 -37.46 -10.18
N GLY A 8 38.98 -37.99 -9.78
CA GLY A 8 37.69 -37.50 -10.24
C GLY A 8 37.45 -36.04 -9.84
N PRO A 9 36.67 -35.27 -10.62
CA PRO A 9 36.43 -33.86 -10.34
C PRO A 9 35.75 -33.69 -8.98
N ALA A 10 36.41 -32.98 -8.06
CA ALA A 10 35.86 -32.60 -6.78
C ALA A 10 34.60 -31.73 -7.01
N THR A 11 33.44 -32.26 -6.63
CA THR A 11 32.15 -31.57 -6.69
C THR A 11 32.04 -30.54 -5.54
N SER A 12 32.74 -29.42 -5.67
CA SER A 12 32.60 -28.27 -4.76
C SER A 12 31.69 -27.18 -5.36
N ALA A 13 30.38 -27.42 -5.48
CA ALA A 13 29.50 -26.42 -6.12
C ALA A 13 28.07 -26.28 -5.56
N GLY A 14 27.85 -26.55 -4.27
CA GLY A 14 26.53 -26.37 -3.63
C GLY A 14 26.21 -24.95 -3.13
N ARG A 15 27.23 -24.12 -2.81
CA ARG A 15 27.07 -22.81 -2.17
C ARG A 15 26.56 -21.63 -3.03
N PRO A 16 26.77 -21.54 -4.36
CA PRO A 16 26.44 -20.31 -5.10
C PRO A 16 24.93 -20.06 -5.21
N ARG A 17 24.10 -21.12 -5.22
CA ARG A 17 22.64 -20.95 -5.33
C ARG A 17 21.97 -20.47 -4.05
N ALA A 18 22.48 -20.85 -2.88
CA ALA A 18 21.92 -20.43 -1.60
C ALA A 18 22.24 -18.96 -1.29
N ALA A 19 23.48 -18.53 -1.54
CA ALA A 19 23.90 -17.14 -1.34
C ALA A 19 23.15 -16.17 -2.26
N VAL A 20 22.96 -16.53 -3.53
CA VAL A 20 22.19 -15.73 -4.49
C VAL A 20 20.73 -15.61 -4.06
N ARG A 21 20.09 -16.71 -3.63
CA ARG A 21 18.72 -16.67 -3.11
C ARG A 21 18.58 -15.79 -1.87
N LEU A 22 19.54 -15.83 -0.96
CA LEU A 22 19.54 -14.97 0.22
C LEU A 22 19.66 -13.50 -0.17
N LEU A 23 20.56 -13.17 -1.10
CA LEU A 23 20.72 -11.80 -1.61
C LEU A 23 19.43 -11.30 -2.28
N ASP A 24 18.77 -12.14 -3.07
CA ASP A 24 17.50 -11.81 -3.72
C ASP A 24 16.37 -11.59 -2.71
N LEU A 25 16.30 -12.40 -1.65
CA LEU A 25 15.35 -12.20 -0.54
C LEU A 25 15.62 -10.91 0.21
N LEU A 26 16.88 -10.61 0.52
CA LEU A 26 17.27 -9.37 1.20
C LEU A 26 16.95 -8.15 0.34
N LEU A 27 17.22 -8.23 -0.97
CA LEU A 27 16.90 -7.16 -1.91
C LEU A 27 15.40 -6.92 -2.00
N ALA A 28 14.60 -7.99 -2.11
CA ALA A 28 13.16 -7.89 -2.10
C ALA A 28 12.65 -7.29 -0.78
N ALA A 29 13.15 -7.76 0.37
CA ALA A 29 12.77 -7.23 1.68
C ALA A 29 13.09 -5.73 1.80
N LEU A 30 14.30 -5.32 1.41
CA LEU A 30 14.72 -3.92 1.43
C LEU A 30 13.82 -3.04 0.56
N ALA A 31 13.43 -3.53 -0.61
CA ALA A 31 12.51 -2.81 -1.50
C ALA A 31 11.13 -2.60 -0.86
N HIS A 32 10.59 -3.59 -0.13
CA HIS A 32 9.32 -3.42 0.60
C HIS A 32 9.46 -2.42 1.74
N VAL A 33 10.53 -2.53 2.53
CA VAL A 33 10.81 -1.61 3.63
C VAL A 33 10.95 -0.17 3.11
N ALA A 34 11.66 0.02 2.00
CA ALA A 34 11.81 1.34 1.38
C ALA A 34 10.46 1.95 0.96
N VAL A 35 9.56 1.16 0.36
CA VAL A 35 8.23 1.64 -0.02
C VAL A 35 7.38 1.98 1.21
N VAL A 36 7.40 1.14 2.25
CA VAL A 36 6.69 1.40 3.51
C VAL A 36 7.22 2.68 4.18
N ALA A 37 8.54 2.83 4.28
CA ALA A 37 9.17 4.01 4.85
C ALA A 37 8.85 5.28 4.04
N ALA A 38 8.85 5.21 2.71
CA ALA A 38 8.48 6.33 1.85
C ALA A 38 7.02 6.77 2.05
N TRP A 39 6.08 5.82 2.16
CA TRP A 39 4.69 6.11 2.47
C TRP A 39 4.52 6.72 3.86
N ALA A 40 5.23 6.21 4.87
CA ALA A 40 5.22 6.81 6.20
C ALA A 40 5.74 8.27 6.17
N LEU A 41 6.85 8.51 5.46
CA LEU A 41 7.45 9.83 5.31
C LEU A 41 6.53 10.83 4.58
N ALA A 42 5.69 10.36 3.64
CA ALA A 42 4.72 11.22 2.97
C ALA A 42 3.47 11.46 3.84
N VAL A 43 2.91 10.40 4.42
CA VAL A 43 1.59 10.48 5.04
C VAL A 43 1.60 11.14 6.41
N ILE A 44 2.61 10.87 7.24
CA ILE A 44 2.74 11.49 8.57
C ILE A 44 2.68 13.03 8.48
N PRO A 45 3.51 13.70 7.66
CA PRO A 45 3.44 15.15 7.53
C PRO A 45 2.15 15.62 6.85
N THR A 46 1.64 14.92 5.84
CA THR A 46 0.36 15.30 5.19
C THR A 46 -0.81 15.29 6.18
N MET A 47 -0.92 14.23 7.00
CA MET A 47 -1.99 14.12 8.00
C MET A 47 -1.76 15.07 9.18
N GLY A 48 -0.50 15.38 9.51
CA GLY A 48 -0.14 16.44 10.43
C GLY A 48 -0.59 17.82 9.94
N LEU A 49 -0.32 18.17 8.68
CA LEU A 49 -0.76 19.43 8.08
C LEU A 49 -2.29 19.55 8.03
N LEU A 50 -3.00 18.48 7.64
CA LEU A 50 -4.46 18.47 7.65
C LEU A 50 -5.06 18.59 9.07
N SER A 51 -4.29 18.23 10.10
CA SER A 51 -4.73 18.39 11.49
C SER A 51 -4.77 19.86 11.94
N ILE A 52 -3.97 20.75 11.33
CA ILE A 52 -3.91 22.18 11.68
C ILE A 52 -5.26 22.87 11.43
N PRO A 53 -5.78 22.95 10.19
CA PRO A 53 -7.06 23.61 9.93
C PRO A 53 -8.21 22.90 10.66
N ARG A 54 -8.14 21.57 10.84
CA ARG A 54 -9.10 20.83 11.66
C ARG A 54 -9.13 21.35 13.10
N ARG A 55 -7.96 21.49 13.74
CA ARG A 55 -7.86 21.96 15.14
C ARG A 55 -8.30 23.42 15.29
N MET A 56 -7.97 24.26 14.32
CA MET A 56 -8.48 25.63 14.27
C MET A 56 -10.01 25.67 14.25
N LEU A 57 -10.64 24.77 13.48
CA LEU A 57 -12.08 24.69 13.36
C LEU A 57 -12.80 24.07 14.57
N ILE A 58 -12.16 23.18 15.35
CA ILE A 58 -12.83 22.46 16.45
C ILE A 58 -12.45 22.96 17.86
N ASN A 59 -11.24 23.52 18.03
CA ASN A 59 -10.74 23.98 19.33
C ASN A 59 -10.42 25.50 19.35
N SER A 60 -10.54 26.23 18.23
CA SER A 60 -10.07 27.62 18.12
C SER A 60 -8.60 27.80 18.49
N GLU A 61 -7.80 26.74 18.37
CA GLU A 61 -6.37 26.75 18.64
C GLU A 61 -5.62 27.00 17.33
N TRP A 62 -4.84 28.09 17.28
CA TRP A 62 -3.90 28.33 16.18
C TRP A 62 -2.67 27.44 16.37
N ALA A 63 -2.79 26.19 15.91
CA ALA A 63 -1.85 25.10 16.20
C ALA A 63 -0.53 25.13 15.39
N PHE A 64 -0.04 26.30 14.99
CA PHE A 64 1.36 26.41 14.52
C PHE A 64 2.37 26.31 15.67
N ASP A 65 1.92 26.54 16.90
CA ASP A 65 2.78 26.69 18.09
C ASP A 65 3.29 25.37 18.70
N THR A 66 3.17 24.25 17.99
CA THR A 66 3.78 23.00 18.43
C THR A 66 5.00 22.72 17.59
N GLY A 67 6.19 22.79 18.17
CA GLY A 67 7.45 22.23 17.64
C GLY A 67 7.42 20.70 17.45
N ARG A 68 6.26 20.15 17.10
CA ARG A 68 5.90 18.74 16.91
C ARG A 68 5.40 18.45 15.49
N LEU A 69 5.14 19.47 14.68
CA LEU A 69 4.72 19.29 13.28
C LEU A 69 5.95 19.23 12.37
N LEU A 70 6.05 18.17 11.58
CA LEU A 70 7.05 18.10 10.52
C LEU A 70 6.86 19.29 9.57
N PRO A 71 7.95 19.92 9.12
CA PRO A 71 7.83 21.05 8.20
C PRO A 71 7.07 20.70 6.92
N PRO A 72 6.31 21.64 6.33
CA PRO A 72 5.44 21.36 5.18
C PRO A 72 6.20 20.86 3.94
N TRP A 73 7.47 21.25 3.77
CA TRP A 73 8.31 20.76 2.68
C TRP A 73 8.67 19.27 2.79
N VAL A 74 8.50 18.63 3.96
CA VAL A 74 8.72 17.18 4.12
C VAL A 74 7.74 16.37 3.28
N VAL A 75 6.54 16.91 3.00
CA VAL A 75 5.59 16.26 2.07
C VAL A 75 6.21 16.10 0.67
N ALA A 76 6.96 17.09 0.20
CA ALA A 76 7.63 17.01 -1.10
C ALA A 76 8.73 15.94 -1.10
N PHE A 77 9.51 15.84 -0.02
CA PHE A 77 10.50 14.76 0.14
C PHE A 77 9.84 13.38 0.21
N GLY A 78 8.70 13.26 0.91
CA GLY A 78 7.90 12.03 0.92
C GLY A 78 7.41 11.63 -0.48
N ALA A 79 6.93 12.58 -1.27
CA ALA A 79 6.50 12.32 -2.65
C ALA A 79 7.66 11.83 -3.53
N VAL A 80 8.82 12.50 -3.46
CA VAL A 80 10.03 12.07 -4.18
C VAL A 80 10.49 10.68 -3.71
N ALA A 81 10.47 10.43 -2.40
CA ALA A 81 10.82 9.13 -1.82
C ALA A 81 9.87 8.03 -2.30
N ILE A 82 8.56 8.29 -2.42
CA ILE A 82 7.58 7.34 -2.98
C ILE A 82 7.97 6.97 -4.41
N VAL A 83 8.26 7.96 -5.26
CA VAL A 83 8.65 7.71 -6.66
C VAL A 83 9.93 6.88 -6.72
N ALA A 84 10.97 7.28 -5.97
CA ALA A 84 12.24 6.57 -5.93
C ALA A 84 12.09 5.13 -5.41
N ALA A 85 11.31 4.93 -4.33
CA ALA A 85 11.07 3.63 -3.73
C ALA A 85 10.28 2.70 -4.65
N HIS A 86 9.28 3.19 -5.38
CA HIS A 86 8.53 2.36 -6.34
C HIS A 86 9.35 2.02 -7.59
N ALA A 87 10.22 2.93 -8.05
CA ALA A 87 11.18 2.64 -9.11
C ALA A 87 12.17 1.55 -8.68
N PHE A 88 12.74 1.69 -7.49
CA PHE A 88 13.62 0.69 -6.88
C PHE A 88 12.91 -0.66 -6.69
N PHE A 89 11.67 -0.65 -6.18
CA PHE A 89 10.85 -1.84 -6.02
C PHE A 89 10.60 -2.56 -7.35
N THR A 90 10.22 -1.80 -8.39
CA THR A 90 9.98 -2.38 -9.72
C THR A 90 11.24 -3.01 -10.27
N TRP A 91 12.39 -2.35 -10.12
CA TRP A 91 13.68 -2.88 -10.53
C TRP A 91 14.05 -4.15 -9.74
N ALA A 92 13.96 -4.11 -8.41
CA ALA A 92 14.28 -5.22 -7.52
C ALA A 92 13.41 -6.45 -7.81
N MET A 93 12.09 -6.27 -7.92
CA MET A 93 11.16 -7.38 -8.19
C MET A 93 11.34 -7.97 -9.59
N ARG A 94 11.68 -7.17 -10.61
CA ARG A 94 12.00 -7.68 -11.95
C ARG A 94 13.28 -8.50 -11.94
N ARG A 95 14.31 -8.05 -11.20
CA ARG A 95 15.58 -8.79 -11.06
C ARG A 95 15.36 -10.14 -10.39
N VAL A 96 14.65 -10.15 -9.26
CA VAL A 96 14.38 -11.36 -8.46
C VAL A 96 13.42 -12.32 -9.18
N GLY A 97 12.40 -11.78 -9.86
CA GLY A 97 11.34 -12.56 -10.52
C GLY A 97 11.61 -12.93 -11.98
N GLY A 98 12.86 -12.84 -12.47
CA GLY A 98 13.22 -13.21 -13.85
C GLY A 98 12.51 -12.39 -14.93
N GLY A 99 12.21 -11.11 -14.65
CA GLY A 99 11.52 -10.19 -15.55
C GLY A 99 10.04 -9.95 -15.22
N THR A 100 9.44 -10.77 -14.35
CA THR A 100 8.03 -10.63 -13.94
C THR A 100 7.90 -10.33 -12.44
N ALA A 101 7.30 -9.20 -12.09
CA ALA A 101 6.99 -8.86 -10.70
C ALA A 101 5.74 -9.62 -10.21
N ALA A 102 5.76 -10.09 -8.95
CA ALA A 102 4.63 -10.80 -8.34
C ALA A 102 3.35 -9.95 -8.28
N TYR A 103 3.49 -8.64 -8.13
CA TYR A 103 2.42 -7.65 -8.25
C TYR A 103 2.98 -6.29 -8.65
N GLY A 104 2.10 -5.44 -9.18
CA GLY A 104 2.48 -4.10 -9.65
C GLY A 104 2.70 -3.09 -8.51
N PRO A 105 3.51 -2.04 -8.73
CA PRO A 105 3.74 -0.96 -7.76
C PRO A 105 2.44 -0.26 -7.32
N SER A 106 1.41 -0.27 -8.16
CA SER A 106 0.09 0.28 -7.86
C SER A 106 -0.58 -0.37 -6.66
N VAL A 107 -0.32 -1.66 -6.40
CA VAL A 107 -0.88 -2.37 -5.23
C VAL A 107 -0.34 -1.75 -3.94
N LEU A 108 0.98 -1.57 -3.86
CA LEU A 108 1.61 -0.93 -2.71
C LEU A 108 1.19 0.53 -2.58
N ALA A 109 1.00 1.24 -3.70
CA ALA A 109 0.52 2.61 -3.66
C ALA A 109 -0.89 2.73 -3.05
N VAL A 110 -1.79 1.84 -3.44
CA VAL A 110 -3.15 1.75 -2.87
C VAL A 110 -3.08 1.44 -1.37
N PHE A 111 -2.39 0.38 -0.99
CA PHE A 111 -2.31 -0.03 0.41
C PHE A 111 -1.64 1.03 1.27
N GLY A 112 -0.54 1.63 0.79
CA GLY A 112 0.15 2.73 1.45
C GLY A 112 -0.76 3.94 1.65
N THR A 113 -1.55 4.31 0.64
CA THR A 113 -2.53 5.40 0.75
C THR A 113 -3.62 5.07 1.78
N LEU A 114 -4.28 3.91 1.66
CA LEU A 114 -5.38 3.53 2.54
C LEU A 114 -4.93 3.38 3.99
N ALA A 115 -3.86 2.62 4.23
CA ALA A 115 -3.31 2.40 5.56
C ALA A 115 -2.80 3.70 6.17
N GLY A 116 -2.13 4.53 5.36
CA GLY A 116 -1.64 5.82 5.78
C GLY A 116 -2.77 6.78 6.21
N VAL A 117 -3.79 6.96 5.36
CA VAL A 117 -4.91 7.85 5.68
C VAL A 117 -5.68 7.34 6.89
N ALA A 118 -5.94 6.03 6.99
CA ALA A 118 -6.62 5.43 8.13
C ALA A 118 -5.83 5.64 9.43
N TRP A 119 -4.52 5.34 9.41
CA TRP A 119 -3.65 5.53 10.57
C TRP A 119 -3.52 6.99 10.96
N GLY A 120 -3.32 7.90 10.00
CA GLY A 120 -3.18 9.33 10.28
C GLY A 120 -4.46 9.93 10.85
N ALA A 121 -5.63 9.54 10.34
CA ALA A 121 -6.92 9.98 10.86
C ALA A 121 -7.18 9.39 12.26
N TYR A 122 -6.79 8.14 12.49
CA TYR A 122 -6.88 7.51 13.81
C TYR A 122 -6.06 8.26 14.87
N ASN A 123 -4.87 8.75 14.53
CA ASN A 123 -3.97 9.47 15.42
C ASN A 123 -4.26 10.97 15.57
N TRP A 124 -5.29 11.50 14.91
CA TRP A 124 -5.71 12.87 15.15
C TRP A 124 -6.20 13.04 16.58
N GLN A 125 -5.73 14.12 17.22
CA GLN A 125 -6.13 14.47 18.56
C GLN A 125 -7.65 14.71 18.62
N PRO A 126 -8.32 14.21 19.68
CA PRO A 126 -9.73 14.48 19.91
C PRO A 126 -9.96 15.97 20.20
N PRO A 127 -11.18 16.49 19.99
CA PRO A 127 -11.55 17.82 20.44
C PRO A 127 -11.48 17.91 21.96
N VAL A 128 -11.22 19.12 22.49
CA VAL A 128 -11.23 19.38 23.94
C VAL A 128 -12.66 19.23 24.50
N GLN A 129 -13.64 19.77 23.78
CA GLN A 129 -15.05 19.57 24.07
C GLN A 129 -15.83 19.40 22.75
N VAL A 130 -16.72 18.42 22.69
CA VAL A 130 -17.53 18.20 21.49
C VAL A 130 -18.61 19.27 21.38
N GLY A 131 -18.74 19.88 20.20
CA GLY A 131 -19.78 20.87 19.91
C GLY A 131 -19.50 22.28 20.40
N ARG A 132 -18.33 22.53 21.03
CA ARG A 132 -17.94 23.84 21.56
C ARG A 132 -16.49 24.16 21.21
N LEU A 133 -16.26 25.38 20.72
CA LEU A 133 -14.93 25.98 20.63
C LEU A 133 -14.55 26.50 22.01
N VAL A 134 -13.47 25.95 22.56
CA VAL A 134 -12.92 26.38 23.85
C VAL A 134 -11.47 26.77 23.59
N GLY A 135 -11.20 28.08 23.55
CA GLY A 135 -9.85 28.59 23.33
C GLY A 135 -9.03 28.63 24.62
N PRO A 136 -7.69 28.60 24.55
CA PRO A 136 -6.82 28.70 25.72
C PRO A 136 -6.87 30.08 26.42
N ALA A 137 -7.52 31.10 25.83
CA ALA A 137 -7.43 32.49 26.28
C ALA A 137 -8.71 33.11 26.88
N SER A 138 -9.86 32.42 26.96
CA SER A 138 -11.02 33.00 27.63
C SER A 138 -12.04 31.92 27.99
N GLY A 139 -12.58 31.97 29.21
CA GLY A 139 -13.67 31.10 29.69
C GLY A 139 -15.01 31.31 28.96
N GLN A 140 -14.97 31.77 27.71
CA GLN A 140 -16.10 31.89 26.81
C GLN A 140 -16.06 30.74 25.81
N TRP A 141 -17.23 30.17 25.53
CA TRP A 141 -17.40 29.10 24.57
C TRP A 141 -18.31 29.57 23.44
N THR A 142 -18.04 29.13 22.23
CA THR A 142 -18.94 29.30 21.10
C THR A 142 -19.36 27.93 20.55
N PRO A 143 -20.62 27.75 20.16
CA PRO A 143 -21.06 26.49 19.57
C PRO A 143 -20.37 26.26 18.22
N TRP A 144 -20.14 25.00 17.89
CA TRP A 144 -19.59 24.62 16.59
C TRP A 144 -20.52 25.02 15.43
N GLY A 145 -19.95 25.70 14.44
CA GLY A 145 -20.59 25.89 13.14
C GLY A 145 -20.55 24.63 12.27
N PRO A 146 -21.19 24.64 11.09
CA PRO A 146 -21.24 23.49 10.18
C PRO A 146 -19.86 22.97 9.76
N LEU A 147 -18.88 23.87 9.54
CA LEU A 147 -17.52 23.50 9.17
C LEU A 147 -16.77 22.77 10.30
N ALA A 148 -17.02 23.13 11.56
CA ALA A 148 -16.44 22.47 12.72
C ALA A 148 -16.99 21.04 12.86
N TRP A 149 -18.29 20.85 12.63
CA TRP A 149 -18.89 19.52 12.53
C TRP A 149 -18.30 18.69 11.39
N ALA A 150 -18.12 19.27 10.21
CA ALA A 150 -17.46 18.59 9.10
C ALA A 150 -16.02 18.17 9.47
N ALA A 151 -15.25 19.06 10.11
CA ALA A 151 -13.89 18.78 10.58
C ALA A 151 -13.84 17.71 11.69
N TYR A 152 -14.86 17.64 12.54
CA TYR A 152 -15.03 16.57 13.53
C TYR A 152 -15.21 15.21 12.84
N TYR A 153 -16.11 15.12 11.86
CA TYR A 153 -16.38 13.88 11.12
C TYR A 153 -15.32 13.53 10.08
N ALA A 154 -14.42 14.46 9.72
CA ALA A 154 -13.33 14.21 8.78
C ALA A 154 -12.47 12.99 9.16
N ARG A 155 -12.36 12.67 10.45
CA ARG A 155 -11.68 11.47 10.96
C ARG A 155 -12.25 10.16 10.38
N LEU A 156 -13.56 10.13 10.13
CA LEU A 156 -14.26 8.98 9.55
C LEU A 156 -14.40 9.12 8.04
N VAL A 157 -14.69 10.34 7.58
CA VAL A 157 -14.95 10.62 6.16
C VAL A 157 -13.70 10.43 5.30
N LEU A 158 -12.51 10.86 5.75
CA LEU A 158 -11.30 10.73 4.94
C LEU A 158 -10.93 9.27 4.63
N PRO A 159 -10.87 8.35 5.61
CA PRO A 159 -10.67 6.93 5.31
C PRO A 159 -11.79 6.35 4.43
N ALA A 160 -13.05 6.73 4.67
CA ALA A 160 -14.18 6.25 3.88
C ALA A 160 -14.11 6.71 2.41
N VAL A 161 -13.75 7.97 2.16
CA VAL A 161 -13.56 8.52 0.82
C VAL A 161 -12.39 7.83 0.12
N ALA A 162 -11.26 7.63 0.80
CA ALA A 162 -10.13 6.90 0.24
C ALA A 162 -10.53 5.46 -0.14
N ALA A 163 -11.27 4.76 0.74
CA ALA A 163 -11.80 3.43 0.46
C ALA A 163 -12.83 3.43 -0.69
N ALA A 164 -13.68 4.44 -0.79
CA ALA A 164 -14.66 4.57 -1.87
C ALA A 164 -13.99 4.83 -3.22
N ILE A 165 -12.97 5.68 -3.28
CA ILE A 165 -12.13 5.88 -4.49
C ILE A 165 -11.51 4.55 -4.90
N PHE A 166 -10.95 3.80 -3.95
CA PHE A 166 -10.38 2.50 -4.24
C PHE A 166 -11.43 1.49 -4.74
N ALA A 167 -12.59 1.40 -4.09
CA ALA A 167 -13.70 0.56 -4.54
C ALA A 167 -14.16 0.95 -5.95
N GLY A 168 -14.25 2.24 -6.25
CA GLY A 168 -14.54 2.75 -7.59
C GLY A 168 -13.49 2.31 -8.62
N LEU A 169 -12.21 2.42 -8.29
CA LEU A 169 -11.12 1.92 -9.16
C LEU A 169 -11.23 0.41 -9.35
N LEU A 170 -11.52 -0.36 -8.30
CA LEU A 170 -11.73 -1.80 -8.40
C LEU A 170 -12.92 -2.18 -9.28
N LEU A 171 -14.03 -1.45 -9.19
CA LEU A 171 -15.27 -1.76 -9.90
C LEU A 171 -15.24 -1.30 -11.37
N PHE A 172 -14.71 -0.10 -11.62
CA PHE A 172 -14.83 0.59 -12.90
C PHE A 172 -13.55 0.61 -13.74
N SER A 173 -12.39 0.25 -13.18
CA SER A 173 -11.15 0.18 -13.97
C SER A 173 -11.25 -0.87 -15.08
N ARG A 174 -10.65 -0.54 -16.24
CA ARG A 174 -10.47 -1.48 -17.36
C ARG A 174 -9.70 -2.74 -16.94
N GLN A 175 -8.87 -2.63 -15.90
CA GLN A 175 -8.08 -3.72 -15.32
C GLN A 175 -8.74 -4.33 -14.07
N SER A 176 -10.04 -4.12 -13.87
CA SER A 176 -10.78 -4.64 -12.70
C SER A 176 -10.61 -6.16 -12.55
N PRO A 177 -10.16 -6.65 -11.37
CA PRO A 177 -10.08 -8.08 -11.11
C PRO A 177 -11.43 -8.78 -11.22
N LEU A 178 -12.55 -8.07 -10.99
CA LEU A 178 -13.90 -8.61 -11.16
C LEU A 178 -14.21 -8.93 -12.62
N ARG A 179 -13.72 -8.12 -13.56
CA ARG A 179 -13.88 -8.40 -15.00
C ARG A 179 -13.05 -9.62 -15.42
N PHE A 180 -11.84 -9.75 -14.90
CA PHE A 180 -11.00 -10.93 -15.12
C PHE A 180 -11.66 -12.18 -14.54
N TRP A 181 -12.16 -12.10 -13.30
CA TRP A 181 -12.82 -13.21 -12.62
C TRP A 181 -14.11 -13.61 -13.33
N ALA A 182 -14.95 -12.65 -13.72
CA ALA A 182 -16.15 -12.91 -14.52
C ALA A 182 -15.82 -13.50 -15.90
N ALA A 183 -14.72 -13.10 -16.54
CA ALA A 183 -14.26 -13.70 -17.79
C ALA A 183 -13.70 -15.12 -17.61
N ALA A 184 -12.94 -15.38 -16.55
CA ALA A 184 -12.45 -16.71 -16.19
C ALA A 184 -13.60 -17.65 -15.82
N TRP A 185 -14.61 -17.15 -15.10
CA TRP A 185 -15.81 -17.89 -14.75
C TRP A 185 -16.69 -18.21 -15.95
N ARG A 186 -16.83 -17.27 -16.90
CA ARG A 186 -17.52 -17.52 -18.18
C ARG A 186 -16.78 -18.56 -19.03
N ARG A 187 -15.44 -18.51 -19.08
CA ARG A 187 -14.62 -19.50 -19.80
C ARG A 187 -14.74 -20.90 -19.20
N SER A 188 -14.67 -21.02 -17.87
CA SER A 188 -14.83 -22.30 -17.18
C SER A 188 -16.24 -22.87 -17.32
N ARG A 189 -17.30 -22.04 -17.33
CA ARG A 189 -18.66 -22.48 -17.65
C ARG A 189 -18.79 -23.02 -19.08
N ARG A 190 -18.22 -22.34 -20.07
CA ARG A 190 -18.24 -22.78 -21.48
C ARG A 190 -17.44 -24.07 -21.71
N ALA A 191 -16.33 -24.26 -21.00
CA ALA A 191 -15.55 -25.49 -21.06
C ALA A 191 -16.31 -26.71 -20.49
N ARG A 192 -17.19 -26.50 -19.51
CA ARG A 192 -18.05 -27.55 -18.93
C ARG A 192 -19.22 -27.94 -19.83
N THR A 193 -19.75 -27.02 -20.64
CA THR A 193 -20.82 -27.34 -21.60
C THR A 193 -20.32 -27.96 -22.91
N HIS A 194 -19.04 -27.78 -23.25
CA HIS A 194 -18.42 -28.34 -24.46
C HIS A 194 -17.50 -29.54 -24.19
N THR A 195 -17.72 -30.33 -23.14
CA THR A 195 -17.07 -31.64 -23.05
C THR A 195 -17.64 -32.51 -24.17
N PRO A 196 -16.88 -32.88 -25.21
CA PRO A 196 -17.40 -33.71 -26.29
C PRO A 196 -17.66 -35.08 -25.67
N ARG A 197 -18.92 -35.52 -25.73
CA ARG A 197 -19.32 -36.89 -25.40
C ARG A 197 -18.78 -37.83 -26.48
N ARG A 198 -17.47 -38.04 -26.52
CA ARG A 198 -16.82 -38.91 -27.51
C ARG A 198 -15.71 -39.74 -26.87
N ALA A 199 -16.11 -40.90 -26.36
CA ALA A 199 -15.41 -42.19 -26.50
C ALA A 199 -16.01 -43.19 -25.48
N ARG A 200 -17.09 -43.86 -25.85
CA ARG A 200 -17.41 -45.17 -25.30
C ARG A 200 -17.90 -46.04 -26.43
N ARG A 201 -16.95 -46.55 -27.23
CA ARG A 201 -17.10 -47.75 -28.09
C ARG A 201 -15.79 -48.07 -28.79
N THR A 202 -14.91 -48.69 -28.01
CA THR A 202 -13.98 -49.78 -28.34
C THR A 202 -13.84 -50.48 -26.98
N VAL A 203 -14.05 -51.77 -26.77
CA VAL A 203 -13.72 -52.98 -27.51
C VAL A 203 -14.71 -54.06 -27.02
N SER A 204 -15.21 -54.91 -27.91
CA SER A 204 -15.60 -56.27 -27.56
C SER A 204 -15.23 -57.16 -28.74
N ASP A 205 -14.40 -58.14 -28.40
CA ASP A 205 -13.80 -59.19 -29.22
C ASP A 205 -14.80 -59.95 -30.12
#